data_AF-A0A3C0FVS5-F1
#
_entry.id   AF-A0A3C0FVS5-F1
#
_cell.length_a   1.000
_cell.length_b   1.000
_cell.length_c   1.000
_cell.angle_alpha   90.00
_cell.angle_beta   90.00
_cell.angle_gamma   90.00
#
_symmetry.space_group_name_H-M   'P 1'
#
loop_
_entity.id
_entity.type
_entity.pdbx_description
1 polymer ?
#
loop_
_entity_poly.entity_id
_entity_poly.type
_entity_poly.pdbx_seq_one_letter_code
_entity_poly.pdbx_strand_id
1 'polypeptide(L)' 'MNMRHLLRGVPLAKYLLAGLLVMSWSHGSHAETVGEDGLHKQDWFSITFRDIADDIAAARDENKRLVMIFEQRGCI' A
#
# COMPACT_ATOMS: atom_id res chain seq x y z
N MET A 1 -27.45 -34.09 -6.94
CA MET A 1 -26.10 -34.38 -7.48
C MET A 1 -25.09 -34.31 -6.36
N ASN A 2 -24.45 -35.44 -6.04
CA ASN A 2 -23.64 -35.63 -4.84
C ASN A 2 -22.19 -35.22 -5.13
N MET A 3 -21.66 -34.21 -4.41
CA MET A 3 -20.33 -33.60 -4.59
C MET A 3 -19.16 -34.60 -4.60
N ARG A 4 -19.40 -35.80 -4.07
CA ARG A 4 -18.44 -36.91 -3.94
C ARG A 4 -17.92 -37.48 -5.26
N HIS A 5 -18.66 -37.33 -6.37
CA HIS A 5 -18.24 -37.86 -7.67
C HIS A 5 -17.24 -36.96 -8.43
N LEU A 6 -17.20 -35.65 -8.12
CA LEU A 6 -16.32 -34.70 -8.82
C LEU A 6 -14.87 -34.75 -8.30
N LEU A 7 -14.65 -35.22 -7.07
CA LEU A 7 -13.38 -35.13 -6.36
C LEU A 7 -12.44 -36.34 -6.54
N ARG A 8 -12.90 -37.43 -7.18
CA ARG A 8 -12.16 -38.70 -7.29
C ARG A 8 -10.98 -38.73 -8.28
N GLY A 9 -10.87 -37.74 -9.19
CA GLY A 9 -9.88 -37.76 -10.28
C GLY A 9 -8.81 -36.67 -10.23
N VAL A 10 -8.87 -35.77 -9.24
CA VAL A 10 -7.95 -34.64 -9.15
C VAL A 10 -6.79 -35.04 -8.22
N PRO A 11 -5.53 -35.07 -8.69
CA PRO A 11 -4.40 -35.45 -7.86
C PRO A 11 -4.20 -34.46 -6.70
N LEU A 12 -3.80 -34.97 -5.53
CA LEU A 12 -3.54 -34.19 -4.31
C LEU A 12 -2.67 -32.95 -4.58
N ALA A 13 -1.70 -33.07 -5.49
CA ALA A 13 -0.81 -31.99 -5.93
C ALA A 13 -1.56 -30.76 -6.48
N LYS A 14 -2.70 -30.93 -7.16
CA LYS A 14 -3.51 -29.80 -7.68
C LYS A 14 -4.24 -29.06 -6.56
N TYR A 15 -4.68 -29.76 -5.52
CA TYR A 15 -5.26 -29.13 -4.33
C TYR A 15 -4.19 -28.38 -3.52
N LEU A 16 -2.98 -28.94 -3.42
CA LEU A 16 -1.85 -28.27 -2.78
C LEU A 16 -1.44 -27.00 -3.54
N LEU A 17 -1.38 -27.05 -4.88
CA LEU A 17 -1.05 -25.89 -5.72
C LEU A 17 -2.13 -24.80 -5.62
N ALA A 18 -3.40 -25.19 -5.64
CA ALA A 18 -4.53 -24.27 -5.45
C ALA A 18 -4.51 -23.64 -4.04
N GLY A 19 -4.20 -24.42 -3.00
CA GLY A 19 -4.04 -23.92 -1.64
C GLY A 19 -2.92 -22.89 -1.51
N LEU A 20 -1.76 -23.16 -2.13
CA LEU A 20 -0.62 -22.22 -2.18
C LEU A 20 -0.97 -20.92 -2.89
N LEU A 21 -1.67 -20.99 -4.03
CA LEU A 21 -2.12 -19.80 -4.78
C LEU A 21 -3.09 -18.94 -3.95
N VAL A 22 -4.00 -19.55 -3.20
CA VAL A 22 -4.95 -18.82 -2.33
C VAL A 22 -4.23 -18.16 -1.15
N MET A 23 -3.23 -18.82 -0.55
CA MET A 23 -2.44 -18.23 0.54
C MET A 23 -1.52 -17.08 0.09
N SER A 24 -1.19 -17.02 -1.20
CA SER A 24 -0.32 -15.98 -1.76
C SER A 24 -0.97 -14.59 -1.80
N TRP A 25 -2.28 -14.51 -1.60
CA TRP A 25 -3.03 -13.24 -1.66
C TRP A 25 -3.28 -12.57 -0.31
N SER A 26 -2.77 -13.12 0.79
CA SER A 26 -2.86 -12.50 2.11
C SER A 26 -1.91 -11.29 2.23
N HIS A 27 -2.25 -10.19 1.56
CA HIS A 27 -1.63 -8.89 1.84
C HIS A 27 -2.32 -8.32 3.07
N GLY A 28 -1.59 -8.22 4.18
CA GLY A 28 -2.06 -7.50 5.36
C GLY A 28 -2.30 -6.04 5.00
N SER A 29 -3.46 -5.51 5.35
CA SER A 29 -3.72 -4.07 5.32
C SER A 29 -2.96 -3.42 6.48
N HIS A 30 -1.94 -2.62 6.17
CA HIS A 30 -1.30 -1.76 7.15
C HIS A 30 -2.24 -0.59 7.45
N ALA A 31 -2.63 -0.43 8.71
CA ALA A 31 -3.32 0.77 9.15
C ALA A 31 -2.32 1.92 9.19
N GLU A 32 -2.51 2.91 8.33
CA GLU A 32 -1.71 4.13 8.36
C GLU A 32 -2.06 4.93 9.62
N THR A 33 -1.06 5.39 10.35
CA THR A 33 -1.28 6.24 11.52
C THR A 33 -1.69 7.64 11.08
N VAL A 34 -2.86 8.09 11.52
CA VAL A 34 -3.29 9.49 11.40
C VAL A 34 -2.62 10.29 12.51
N GLY A 35 -2.04 11.44 12.17
CA GLY A 35 -1.44 12.33 13.17
C GLY A 35 -2.49 12.96 14.10
N GLU A 36 -2.05 13.51 15.24
CA GLU A 36 -2.91 14.25 16.20
C GLU A 36 -3.67 15.42 15.57
N ASP A 37 -3.18 15.93 14.44
CA ASP A 37 -3.83 16.98 13.67
C ASP A 37 -4.93 16.47 12.73
N GLY A 38 -5.13 15.16 12.64
CA GLY A 38 -6.10 14.52 11.76
C GLY A 38 -5.66 14.43 10.31
N LEU A 39 -4.35 14.52 10.03
CA LEU A 39 -3.77 14.45 8.69
C LEU A 39 -2.87 13.23 8.53
N HIS A 40 -2.78 12.72 7.30
CA HIS A 40 -1.81 11.68 6.96
C HIS A 40 -0.39 12.23 6.92
N LYS A 41 0.54 11.51 7.54
CA LYS A 41 1.96 11.87 7.57
C LYS A 41 2.77 10.68 7.11
N GLN A 42 3.77 10.94 6.28
CA GLN A 42 4.69 9.92 5.80
C GLN A 42 6.10 10.28 6.25
N ASP A 43 6.92 9.27 6.55
CA ASP A 43 8.30 9.46 7.01
C ASP A 43 9.19 10.22 6.02
N TRP A 44 8.78 10.27 4.74
CA TRP A 44 9.49 10.97 3.67
C TRP A 44 9.00 12.41 3.43
N PHE A 45 8.03 12.91 4.20
CA PHE A 45 7.62 14.31 4.11
C PHE A 45 8.72 15.22 4.64
N SER A 46 9.02 16.28 3.88
CA SER A 46 9.98 17.31 4.29
C SER A 46 9.23 18.46 4.97
N ILE A 47 9.71 18.90 6.14
CA ILE A 47 9.17 20.07 6.83
C ILE A 47 9.98 21.30 6.40
N THR A 48 9.42 22.08 5.48
CA THR A 48 10.05 23.30 4.94
C THR A 48 9.10 24.49 5.06
N PHE A 49 9.58 25.68 4.72
CA PHE A 49 8.75 26.88 4.62
C PHE A 49 7.84 26.89 3.37
N ARG A 50 7.85 25.82 2.57
CA ARG A 50 7.10 25.67 1.32
C ARG A 50 7.49 26.71 0.26
N ASP A 51 8.77 27.08 0.22
CA ASP A 51 9.31 27.83 -0.90
C ASP A 51 9.55 26.86 -2.05
N ILE A 52 8.67 26.90 -3.04
CA ILE A 52 8.66 25.94 -4.15
C ILE A 52 9.98 25.99 -4.95
N ALA A 53 10.60 27.16 -5.09
CA ALA A 53 11.83 27.28 -5.85
C ALA A 53 12.98 26.55 -5.15
N ASP A 54 13.12 26.79 -3.85
CA ASP A 54 14.14 26.16 -3.01
C ASP A 54 13.88 24.65 -2.86
N ASP A 55 12.62 24.25 -2.64
CA ASP A 55 12.22 22.84 -2.47
C ASP A 55 12.48 22.01 -3.74
N ILE A 56 12.23 22.57 -4.93
CA ILE A 56 12.57 21.90 -6.21
C ILE A 56 14.08 21.78 -6.41
N ALA A 57 14.83 22.82 -6.07
CA ALA A 57 16.29 22.81 -6.20
C ALA A 57 16.90 21.75 -5.29
N ALA A 58 16.50 21.71 -4.01
CA ALA A 58 16.95 20.71 -3.05
C ALA A 58 16.58 19.28 -3.49
N ALA A 59 15.35 19.07 -3.95
CA ALA A 59 14.93 17.76 -4.46
C ALA A 59 15.79 17.31 -5.64
N ARG A 60 16.09 18.19 -6.59
CA ARG A 60 16.94 17.87 -7.75
C ARG A 60 18.36 17.49 -7.32
N ASP A 61 18.93 18.23 -6.37
CA ASP A 61 20.29 18.00 -5.89
C ASP A 61 20.43 16.64 -5.18
N GLU A 62 19.33 16.14 -4.60
CA GLU A 62 19.22 14.78 -4.04
C GLU A 62 18.75 13.71 -5.05
N ASN A 63 18.63 14.05 -6.33
CA ASN A 63 18.07 13.18 -7.38
C ASN A 63 16.65 12.67 -7.08
N LYS A 64 15.84 13.52 -6.43
CA LYS A 64 14.44 13.32 -6.08
C LYS A 64 13.52 14.20 -6.94
N ARG A 65 12.21 14.03 -6.76
CA ARG A 65 11.17 14.89 -7.36
C ARG A 65 10.37 15.58 -6.28
N LEU A 66 9.97 16.82 -6.52
CA LEU A 66 9.02 17.51 -5.64
C LEU A 66 7.61 16.93 -5.83
N VAL A 67 6.95 16.62 -4.72
CA VAL A 67 5.53 16.29 -4.65
C VAL A 67 4.86 17.29 -3.71
N MET A 68 3.78 17.92 -4.16
CA MET A 68 2.94 18.77 -3.32
C MET A 68 1.64 18.04 -3.01
N ILE A 69 1.34 17.88 -1.72
CA ILE A 69 0.14 17.21 -1.24
C ILE A 69 -0.73 18.24 -0.55
N PHE A 70 -1.99 18.31 -0.96
CA PHE A 70 -3.00 19.19 -0.38
C PHE A 70 -4.05 18.31 0.28
N GLU A 71 -4.20 18.47 1.59
CA GLU A 71 -5.12 17.67 2.39
C GLU A 71 -5.96 18.59 3.27
N GLN A 72 -7.21 18.20 3.51
CA GLN A 72 -8.12 18.89 4.42
C GLN A 72 -8.21 18.13 5.73
N ARG A 73 -8.17 18.85 6.86
CA ARG A 73 -8.35 18.25 8.18
C ARG A 73 -9.76 17.66 8.31
N GLY A 74 -9.85 16.38 8.66
CA GLY A 74 -11.12 15.72 8.97
C GLY A 74 -12.01 15.39 7.77
N CYS A 75 -11.45 15.27 6.55
CA CYS A 75 -12.17 14.62 5.45
C CYS A 75 -12.28 13.12 5.74
N ILE A 76 -13.51 12.65 5.96
CA ILE A 76 -13.93 11.24 6.07
C ILE A 76 -14.38 10.68 4.73
#